data_AF-A0A379EU71-F1
#
_entry.id   AF-A0A379EU71-F1
#
_cell.length_a   1.000
_cell.length_b   1.000
_cell.length_c   1.000
_cell.angle_alpha   90.00
_cell.angle_beta   90.00
_cell.angle_gamma   90.00
#
_symmetry.space_group_name_H-M   'P 1'
#
loop_
_entity.id
_entity.type
_entity.pdbx_description
1 polymer ?
#
loop_
_entity_poly.entity_id
_entity_poly.type
_entity_poly.pdbx_seq_one_letter_code
_entity_poly.pdbx_strand_id
1 'polypeptide(L)'
;MIQEFKWCVRPELSMDNAPKIYERDFGDGYTQRQVAGINNLLRTFSVVVKVRRSEAIEVDKFLAQHKGVEPFYFIDPISKEKKKVVCTQWPAKVGITYTEFTCAFKEVADTKVSQSSSGECAIGDVPDLVAILDKKLEQFNG
;
A
#
# COMPACT_ATOMS: atom_id res chain seq x y z
N MET A 1 -1.85 16.80 -6.58
CA MET A 1 -3.07 16.85 -5.73
C MET A 1 -3.66 15.45 -5.68
N ILE A 2 -4.19 15.05 -4.52
CA ILE A 2 -4.76 13.73 -4.36
C ILE A 2 -6.20 13.71 -4.90
N GLN A 3 -6.54 12.67 -5.67
CA GLN A 3 -7.84 12.57 -6.34
C GLN A 3 -8.91 11.98 -5.41
N GLU A 4 -10.18 12.14 -5.77
CA GLU A 4 -11.32 11.61 -5.03
C GLU A 4 -12.07 10.56 -5.87
N PHE A 5 -12.47 9.47 -5.22
CA PHE A 5 -13.26 8.41 -5.82
C PHE A 5 -14.73 8.83 -5.93
N LYS A 6 -15.17 9.20 -7.14
CA LYS A 6 -16.48 9.83 -7.40
C LYS A 6 -17.65 8.86 -7.61
N TRP A 7 -17.40 7.57 -7.79
CA TRP A 7 -18.45 6.61 -8.20
C TRP A 7 -19.23 6.06 -7.02
N CYS A 8 -20.52 5.81 -7.23
CA CYS A 8 -21.40 5.27 -6.20
C CYS A 8 -21.02 3.84 -5.83
N VAL A 9 -20.84 3.63 -4.53
CA VAL A 9 -20.58 2.33 -3.91
C VAL A 9 -21.90 1.68 -3.49
N ARG A 10 -21.98 0.36 -3.64
CA ARG A 10 -23.10 -0.44 -3.12
C ARG A 10 -23.08 -0.42 -1.59
N PRO A 11 -24.24 -0.37 -0.92
CA PRO A 11 -24.32 -0.26 0.54
C PRO A 11 -23.77 -1.49 1.27
N GLU A 12 -23.65 -2.63 0.59
CA GLU A 12 -23.06 -3.86 1.12
C GLU A 12 -21.53 -3.79 1.04
N LEU A 13 -20.94 -3.18 2.06
CA LEU A 13 -19.51 -3.01 2.26
C LEU A 13 -19.02 -3.97 3.34
N SER A 14 -17.95 -4.72 3.08
CA SER A 14 -17.25 -5.50 4.12
C SER A 14 -16.04 -4.73 4.64
N MET A 15 -15.84 -4.71 5.96
CA MET A 15 -14.72 -4.05 6.63
C MET A 15 -13.92 -5.08 7.43
N ASP A 16 -12.66 -5.27 7.07
CA ASP A 16 -11.74 -6.12 7.82
C ASP A 16 -10.95 -5.25 8.81
N ASN A 17 -11.27 -5.43 10.09
CA ASN A 17 -10.60 -4.75 11.20
C ASN A 17 -9.53 -5.67 11.80
N ALA A 18 -8.34 -5.66 11.20
CA ALA A 18 -7.19 -6.45 11.67
C ALA A 18 -6.06 -5.53 12.14
N PRO A 19 -5.99 -5.19 13.44
CA PRO A 19 -4.86 -4.44 13.98
C PRO A 19 -3.56 -5.20 13.78
N LYS A 20 -2.54 -4.53 13.23
CA LYS A 20 -1.24 -5.14 13.04
C LYS A 20 -0.49 -5.21 14.38
N ILE A 21 -0.07 -6.41 14.76
CA ILE A 21 0.73 -6.67 15.96
C ILE A 21 1.95 -7.50 15.59
N TYR A 22 3.05 -7.29 16.33
CA TYR A 22 4.14 -8.25 16.41
C TYR A 22 3.85 -9.19 17.57
N GLU A 23 3.76 -10.47 17.29
CA GLU A 23 3.60 -11.51 18.31
C GLU A 23 4.85 -12.38 18.31
N ARG A 24 5.39 -12.63 19.50
CA ARG A 24 6.47 -13.58 19.74
C ARG A 24 6.01 -14.60 20.77
N ASP A 25 6.02 -15.86 20.37
CA ASP A 25 5.79 -17.00 21.24
C ASP A 25 7.13 -17.50 21.80
N PHE A 26 7.16 -17.80 23.09
CA PHE A 26 8.33 -18.34 23.79
C PHE A 26 8.28 -19.87 23.96
N GLY A 27 7.17 -20.52 23.62
CA GLY A 27 7.01 -21.97 23.64
C GLY A 27 6.70 -22.58 25.02
N ASP A 28 6.57 -21.76 26.05
CA ASP A 28 6.25 -22.11 27.44
C ASP A 28 4.82 -21.69 27.85
N GLY A 29 4.01 -21.28 26.86
CA GLY A 29 2.66 -20.75 27.08
C GLY A 29 2.62 -19.23 27.26
N TYR A 30 3.76 -18.54 27.22
CA TYR A 30 3.81 -17.09 27.21
C TYR A 30 3.97 -16.52 25.80
N THR A 31 3.20 -15.49 25.51
CA THR A 31 3.30 -14.71 24.28
C THR A 31 3.50 -13.23 24.61
N GLN A 32 4.51 -12.61 24.00
CA GLN A 32 4.66 -11.16 24.00
C GLN A 32 3.98 -10.57 22.78
N ARG A 33 3.15 -9.55 23.00
CA ARG A 33 2.48 -8.78 21.94
C ARG A 33 2.96 -7.34 21.97
N GLN A 34 3.29 -6.80 20.81
CA GLN A 34 3.63 -5.40 20.64
C GLN A 34 2.86 -4.82 19.45
N VAL A 35 2.49 -3.55 19.56
CA VAL A 35 1.88 -2.78 18.46
C VAL A 35 2.85 -2.71 17.28
N ALA A 36 2.39 -3.06 16.07
CA ALA A 36 3.23 -2.98 14.87
C ALA A 36 3.21 -1.57 14.26
N GLY A 37 4.11 -0.72 14.72
CA GLY A 37 4.28 0.65 14.24
C GLY A 37 3.22 1.64 14.73
N ILE A 38 3.32 2.90 14.30
CA ILE A 38 2.42 3.98 14.76
C ILE A 38 0.99 3.79 14.22
N ASN A 39 0.85 3.21 13.02
CA ASN A 39 -0.44 3.03 12.34
C ASN A 39 -0.81 1.54 12.31
N ASN A 40 -1.12 0.99 13.48
CA ASN A 40 -1.50 -0.42 13.60
C ASN A 40 -2.95 -0.70 13.21
N LEU A 41 -3.84 0.30 13.27
CA LEU A 41 -5.28 0.17 13.00
C LEU A 41 -5.65 0.66 11.59
N LEU A 42 -4.98 0.16 10.56
CA LEU A 42 -5.34 0.46 9.17
C LEU A 42 -6.39 -0.54 8.69
N ARG A 43 -7.57 -0.04 8.30
CA ARG A 43 -8.68 -0.90 7.86
C ARG A 43 -8.55 -1.29 6.40
N THR A 44 -9.12 -2.44 6.06
CA THR A 44 -9.34 -2.85 4.67
C THR A 44 -10.83 -2.88 4.39
N PHE A 45 -11.24 -2.29 3.27
CA PHE A 45 -12.61 -2.22 2.80
C PHE A 45 -12.75 -3.03 1.51
N SER A 46 -13.73 -3.93 1.46
CA SER A 46 -14.14 -4.60 0.24
C SER A 46 -15.38 -3.91 -0.33
N VAL A 47 -15.15 -3.04 -1.31
CA VAL A 47 -16.12 -2.11 -1.90
C VAL A 47 -16.64 -2.67 -3.21
N VAL A 48 -17.96 -2.71 -3.39
CA VAL A 48 -18.56 -3.08 -4.70
C VAL A 48 -19.07 -1.84 -5.42
N VAL A 49 -18.62 -1.63 -6.65
CA VAL A 49 -18.98 -0.49 -7.50
C VAL A 49 -19.71 -1.02 -8.72
N LYS A 50 -20.96 -0.58 -8.94
CA LYS A 50 -21.75 -0.97 -10.10
C LYS A 50 -21.99 0.24 -10.98
N VAL A 51 -21.43 0.23 -12.18
CA VAL A 51 -21.49 1.36 -13.13
C VAL A 51 -21.99 0.90 -14.49
N ARG A 52 -22.48 1.86 -15.29
CA ARG A 52 -22.83 1.60 -16.69
C ARG A 52 -21.55 1.31 -17.49
N ARG A 53 -21.69 0.61 -18.62
CA ARG A 53 -20.56 0.27 -19.49
C ARG A 53 -19.70 1.47 -19.91
N SER A 54 -20.31 2.63 -20.15
CA SER A 54 -19.58 3.86 -20.50
C SER A 54 -18.68 4.34 -19.37
N GLU A 55 -19.18 4.29 -18.13
CA GLU A 55 -18.45 4.74 -16.93
C GLU A 55 -17.45 3.70 -16.44
N ALA A 56 -17.65 2.42 -16.77
CA ALA A 56 -16.74 1.33 -16.40
C ALA A 56 -15.30 1.58 -16.89
N ILE A 57 -15.15 2.17 -18.08
CA ILE A 57 -13.85 2.54 -18.64
C ILE A 57 -13.18 3.63 -17.79
N GLU A 58 -13.96 4.60 -17.28
CA GLU A 58 -13.42 5.65 -16.42
C GLU A 58 -12.98 5.11 -15.06
N VAL A 59 -13.75 4.19 -14.47
CA VAL A 59 -13.41 3.54 -13.20
C VAL A 59 -12.10 2.77 -13.34
N ASP A 60 -12.01 1.91 -14.37
CA ASP A 60 -10.82 1.10 -14.60
C ASP A 60 -9.58 1.97 -14.87
N LYS A 61 -9.72 3.01 -15.71
CA LYS A 61 -8.64 3.97 -15.97
C LYS A 61 -8.20 4.70 -14.71
N PHE A 62 -9.13 5.10 -13.84
CA PHE A 62 -8.81 5.74 -12.58
C PHE A 62 -8.01 4.82 -11.65
N LEU A 63 -8.46 3.57 -11.48
CA LEU A 63 -7.78 2.59 -10.63
C LEU A 63 -6.39 2.23 -11.19
N ALA A 64 -6.31 2.04 -12.51
CA ALA A 64 -5.06 1.78 -13.22
C ALA A 64 -4.06 2.95 -13.13
N GLN A 65 -4.54 4.21 -13.17
CA GLN A 65 -3.69 5.38 -13.00
C GLN A 65 -3.00 5.40 -11.63
N HIS A 66 -3.71 4.98 -10.58
CA HIS A 66 -3.18 4.93 -9.21
C HIS A 66 -2.28 3.72 -8.95
N LYS A 67 -2.30 2.70 -9.82
CA LYS A 67 -1.39 1.53 -9.81
C LYS A 67 -1.32 0.79 -8.46
N GLY A 68 -2.33 0.94 -7.61
CA GLY A 68 -2.36 0.42 -6.25
C GLY A 68 -1.31 0.98 -5.28
N VAL A 69 -0.61 2.05 -5.66
CA VAL A 69 0.43 2.70 -4.83
C VAL A 69 0.11 4.17 -4.56
N GLU A 70 -0.54 4.85 -5.51
CA GLU A 70 -0.95 6.24 -5.33
C GLU A 70 -2.25 6.27 -4.52
N PRO A 71 -2.29 7.01 -3.40
CA PRO A 71 -3.49 7.10 -2.61
C PRO A 71 -4.53 8.02 -3.25
N PHE A 72 -5.81 7.74 -2.99
CA PHE A 72 -6.93 8.63 -3.31
C PHE A 72 -7.87 8.72 -2.11
N TYR A 73 -8.75 9.71 -2.14
CA TYR A 73 -9.79 9.84 -1.13
C TYR A 73 -11.01 9.00 -1.49
N PHE A 74 -11.50 8.27 -0.49
CA PHE A 74 -12.73 7.52 -0.52
C PHE A 74 -13.65 8.03 0.58
N ILE A 75 -14.90 8.33 0.25
CA ILE A 75 -15.91 8.70 1.24
C ILE A 75 -16.63 7.42 1.65
N ASP A 76 -16.47 7.02 2.91
CA ASP A 76 -17.16 5.85 3.43
C ASP A 76 -18.68 6.09 3.38
N PRO A 77 -19.46 5.23 2.71
CA PRO A 77 -20.91 5.39 2.63
C PRO A 77 -21.59 5.32 4.01
N ILE A 78 -20.99 4.64 4.99
CA ILE A 78 -21.52 4.45 6.35
C ILE A 78 -21.13 5.62 7.25
N SER A 79 -19.84 5.82 7.51
CA SER A 79 -19.37 6.87 8.44
C SER A 79 -19.41 8.28 7.84
N LYS A 80 -19.54 8.42 6.51
CA LYS A 80 -19.40 9.68 5.75
C LYS A 80 -18.04 10.37 5.92
N GLU A 81 -17.07 9.68 6.50
CA GLU A 81 -15.73 10.20 6.67
C GLU A 81 -14.91 10.06 5.38
N LYS A 82 -14.06 11.04 5.14
CA LYS A 82 -13.08 11.01 4.05
C LYS A 82 -11.87 10.18 4.49
N LYS A 83 -11.70 9.01 3.90
CA LYS A 83 -10.58 8.09 4.15
C LYS A 83 -9.56 8.19 3.02
N LYS A 84 -8.28 8.18 3.37
CA LYS A 84 -7.19 8.05 2.39
C LYS A 84 -6.89 6.56 2.19
N VAL A 85 -7.07 6.07 0.96
CA VAL A 85 -6.97 4.65 0.64
C VAL A 85 -6.16 4.40 -0.62
N VAL A 86 -5.65 3.18 -0.75
CA VAL A 86 -5.10 2.63 -2.00
C VAL A 86 -5.92 1.41 -2.43
N CYS A 87 -6.11 1.21 -3.73
CA CYS A 87 -6.81 0.03 -4.26
C CYS A 87 -5.80 -1.02 -4.70
N THR A 88 -5.76 -2.17 -4.02
CA THR A 88 -4.76 -3.21 -4.33
C THR A 88 -5.22 -4.20 -5.41
N GLN A 89 -6.53 -4.38 -5.54
CA GLN A 89 -7.15 -5.26 -6.53
C GLN A 89 -8.57 -4.78 -6.83
N TRP A 90 -9.01 -4.93 -8.07
CA TRP A 90 -10.35 -4.55 -8.53
C TRP A 90 -10.93 -5.51 -9.59
N PRO A 91 -11.10 -6.81 -9.30
CA PRO A 91 -11.76 -7.73 -10.23
C PRO A 91 -13.10 -7.17 -10.74
N ALA A 92 -13.30 -7.29 -12.05
CA ALA A 92 -14.46 -6.77 -12.76
C ALA A 92 -15.35 -7.90 -13.31
N LYS A 93 -16.65 -7.83 -13.04
CA LYS A 93 -17.68 -8.65 -13.66
C LYS A 93 -18.38 -7.82 -14.72
N VAL A 94 -18.03 -8.08 -15.99
CA VAL A 94 -18.54 -7.32 -17.13
C VAL A 94 -19.85 -7.94 -17.61
N GLY A 95 -20.95 -7.23 -17.40
CA GLY A 95 -22.25 -7.53 -18.00
C GLY A 95 -22.49 -6.73 -19.28
N ILE A 96 -23.64 -6.97 -19.93
CA ILE A 96 -24.01 -6.30 -21.18
C ILE A 96 -24.23 -4.80 -20.94
N THR A 97 -25.00 -4.45 -19.90
CA THR A 97 -25.39 -3.07 -19.58
C THR A 97 -24.56 -2.45 -18.45
N TYR A 98 -24.19 -3.27 -17.47
CA TYR A 98 -23.51 -2.85 -16.25
C TYR A 98 -22.23 -3.65 -16.04
N THR A 99 -21.22 -3.00 -15.46
CA THR A 99 -20.01 -3.66 -14.97
C THR A 99 -19.93 -3.47 -13.46
N GLU A 100 -19.60 -4.54 -12.76
CA GLU A 100 -19.43 -4.55 -11.31
C GLU A 100 -17.95 -4.75 -10.98
N PHE A 101 -17.35 -3.82 -10.25
CA PHE A 101 -16.00 -3.92 -9.72
C PHE A 101 -16.05 -4.26 -8.24
N THR A 102 -15.23 -5.21 -7.80
CA THR A 102 -15.01 -5.50 -6.38
C THR A 102 -13.63 -4.98 -5.99
N CYS A 103 -13.58 -3.80 -5.40
CA CYS A 103 -12.35 -3.09 -5.08
C CYS A 103 -11.91 -3.37 -3.64
N ALA A 104 -10.65 -3.79 -3.45
CA ALA A 104 -10.05 -3.91 -2.12
C ALA A 104 -9.28 -2.63 -1.77
N PHE A 105 -9.92 -1.72 -1.03
CA PHE A 105 -9.32 -0.50 -0.54
C PHE A 105 -8.61 -0.73 0.80
N LYS A 106 -7.37 -0.28 0.91
CA LYS A 106 -6.60 -0.32 2.17
C LYS A 106 -6.33 1.09 2.62
N GLU A 107 -6.63 1.39 3.88
CA GLU A 107 -6.25 2.68 4.46
C GLU A 107 -4.74 2.82 4.51
N VAL A 108 -4.27 4.03 4.21
CA VAL A 108 -2.86 4.38 4.31
C VAL A 108 -2.69 5.66 5.10
N ALA A 109 -1.80 5.62 6.09
CA ALA A 109 -1.21 6.82 6.66
C ALA A 109 -0.19 7.38 5.66
N ASP A 110 -0.01 8.70 5.65
CA ASP A 110 0.71 9.46 4.61
C ASP A 110 1.92 8.72 4.04
N THR A 111 1.75 8.22 2.81
CA THR A 111 2.77 7.43 2.14
C THR A 111 3.82 8.39 1.58
N LYS A 112 5.09 8.26 2.00
CA LYS A 112 6.18 8.72 1.13
C LYS A 112 6.18 7.79 -0.07
N VAL A 113 5.66 8.26 -1.20
CA VAL A 113 5.74 7.54 -2.47
C VAL A 113 7.23 7.38 -2.77
N SER A 114 7.77 6.17 -2.58
CA SER A 114 9.08 5.83 -3.10
C SER A 114 8.94 5.81 -4.61
N GLN A 115 9.26 6.92 -5.26
CA GLN A 115 9.59 6.89 -6.68
C GLN A 115 10.76 5.93 -6.80
N SER A 116 10.55 4.76 -7.42
CA SER A 116 11.65 4.08 -8.06
C SER A 116 12.09 4.98 -9.19
N SER A 117 13.03 5.88 -8.91
CA SER A 117 13.86 6.47 -9.94
C SER A 117 14.50 5.30 -10.67
N SER A 118 14.02 5.04 -11.87
CA SER A 118 14.77 4.31 -12.87
C SER A 118 16.11 5.02 -13.02
N GLY A 119 17.19 4.38 -12.58
CA GLY A 119 18.56 4.79 -12.88
C GLY A 119 19.37 5.25 -11.67
N GLU A 120 19.84 4.29 -10.88
CA GLU A 120 21.21 4.30 -10.38
C GLU A 120 21.61 2.85 -10.07
N CYS A 121 22.34 2.23 -11.00
CA CYS A 121 23.12 1.05 -10.68
C CYS A 121 24.32 1.54 -9.86
N ALA A 122 24.18 1.63 -8.54
CA ALA A 122 25.32 1.77 -7.66
C ALA A 122 26.06 0.43 -7.58
N ILE A 123 27.04 0.24 -8.45
CA ILE A 123 28.18 -0.63 -8.18
C ILE A 123 29.36 0.28 -7.87
N GLY A 124 29.70 0.39 -6.59
CA GLY A 124 30.82 1.18 -6.04
C GLY A 124 30.46 1.63 -4.63
N ASP A 125 31.13 1.24 -3.54
CA ASP A 125 32.52 0.82 -3.40
C ASP A 125 32.62 -0.41 -2.49
N VAL A 126 33.20 -1.50 -3.01
CA VAL A 126 33.84 -2.48 -2.14
C VAL A 126 35.11 -1.79 -1.65
N PRO A 127 35.35 -1.66 -0.33
CA PRO A 127 36.56 -1.03 0.15
C PRO A 127 37.76 -1.76 -0.42
N ASP A 128 38.61 -1.01 -1.12
CA ASP A 128 39.83 -1.54 -1.72
C ASP A 128 40.73 -2.11 -0.61
N LEU A 129 40.82 -3.44 -0.55
CA LEU A 129 41.63 -4.14 0.44
C LEU A 129 43.12 -3.75 0.33
N VAL A 130 43.57 -3.29 -0.85
CA VAL A 130 44.93 -2.78 -1.05
C VAL A 130 45.16 -1.50 -0.24
N ALA A 131 44.19 -0.58 -0.24
CA ALA A 131 44.27 0.65 0.55
C ALA A 131 44.23 0.40 2.07
N ILE A 132 43.61 -0.70 2.52
CA ILE A 132 43.61 -1.12 3.92
C ILE A 132 44.95 -1.76 4.32
N LEU A 133 45.59 -2.51 3.41
CA LEU A 133 46.89 -3.14 3.66
C LEU A 133 48.03 -2.11 3.67
N ASP A 134 48.06 -1.15 2.76
CA ASP A 134 49.10 -0.11 2.74
C ASP A 134 49.08 0.76 4.00
N LYS A 135 47.88 1.10 4.48
CA LYS A 135 47.69 1.87 5.72
C LYS A 135 48.09 1.10 6.98
N LYS A 136 48.08 -0.23 6.94
CA LYS A 136 48.56 -1.10 8.03
C LYS A 136 50.07 -1.30 8.01
N LEU A 137 50.69 -1.30 6.83
CA LEU A 137 52.15 -1.39 6.67
C LEU A 137 52.88 -0.14 7.19
N GLU A 138 52.28 1.05 7.04
CA GLU A 138 52.83 2.30 7.60
C GLU A 138 52.79 2.36 9.14
N GLN A 139 51.90 1.60 9.79
CA GLN A 139 51.80 1.55 11.26
C GLN A 139 52.78 0.54 11.90
N PHE A 140 53.40 -0.34 11.13
CA PHE A 140 54.34 -1.36 11.62
C PHE A 140 55.82 -1.00 11.39
N ASN A 141 56.11 0.01 10.55
CA ASN A 141 57.47 0.45 10.23
C ASN A 141 57.85 1.81 10.85
N GLY A 142 57.09 2.25 11.88
CA GLY A 142 57.37 3.45 12.68
C GLY A 142 57.73 3.10 14.12
#